data_AF-A0A7X8AHJ1-F1
#
_entry.id   AF-A0A7X8AHJ1-F1
#
_cell.length_a   1.000
_cell.length_b   1.000
_cell.length_c   1.000
_cell.angle_alpha   90.00
_cell.angle_beta   90.00
_cell.angle_gamma   90.00
#
_symmetry.space_group_name_H-M   'P 1'
#
loop_
_entity.id
_entity.type
_entity.pdbx_description
1 polymer ?
#
loop_
_entity_poly.entity_id
_entity_poly.type
_entity_poly.pdbx_seq_one_letter_code
_entity_poly.pdbx_strand_id
1 'polypeptide(L)'
;MSGGQWDYIQYRFTDITEDVKSLIDKNGKPKTERELKEDRWKDDEYYEKYPEEKFHYKYPDEVIEEFKKSLDIIKKAQIYIQRIDWLLSGDDGEETFLTRLKEDLDGMGNNI
;
A
#
# COMPACT_ATOMS: atom_id res chain seq x y z
N MET A 1 -24.81 1.22 -15.90
CA MET A 1 -23.60 1.34 -15.07
C MET A 1 -23.13 -0.08 -14.83
N SER A 2 -22.01 -0.47 -15.41
CA SER A 2 -21.39 -1.76 -15.09
C SER A 2 -20.87 -1.69 -13.65
N GLY A 3 -21.32 -2.63 -12.81
CA GLY A 3 -21.08 -2.59 -11.36
C GLY A 3 -19.67 -3.00 -10.94
N GLY A 4 -18.77 -3.27 -11.90
CA GLY A 4 -17.62 -4.13 -11.64
C GLY A 4 -18.09 -5.56 -11.27
N GLN A 5 -17.29 -6.56 -11.59
CA GLN A 5 -17.56 -7.94 -11.18
C GLN A 5 -17.30 -8.12 -9.67
N TRP A 6 -16.40 -7.33 -9.09
CA TRP A 6 -15.93 -7.44 -7.71
C TRP A 6 -16.05 -6.13 -6.90
N ASP A 7 -17.09 -5.32 -7.18
CA ASP A 7 -17.39 -4.11 -6.40
C ASP A 7 -16.20 -3.16 -6.23
N TYR A 8 -15.33 -3.09 -7.26
CA TYR A 8 -14.16 -2.24 -7.28
C TYR A 8 -13.13 -2.48 -6.15
N ILE A 9 -13.02 -3.73 -5.67
CA ILE A 9 -12.08 -4.12 -4.60
C ILE A 9 -10.62 -3.76 -4.90
N GLN A 10 -10.25 -3.62 -6.18
CA GLN A 10 -8.92 -3.22 -6.60
C GLN A 10 -8.47 -1.86 -6.03
N TYR A 11 -9.38 -0.94 -5.67
CA TYR A 11 -8.97 0.32 -5.04
C TYR A 11 -8.41 0.11 -3.63
N ARG A 12 -8.81 -0.96 -2.94
CA ARG A 12 -8.25 -1.32 -1.62
C ARG A 12 -6.77 -1.69 -1.69
N PHE A 13 -6.27 -2.08 -2.87
CA PHE A 13 -4.84 -2.35 -3.07
C PHE A 13 -4.04 -1.05 -3.00
N THR A 14 -4.59 0.07 -3.47
CA THR A 14 -3.96 1.39 -3.31
C THR A 14 -3.78 1.71 -1.83
N ASP A 15 -4.85 1.60 -1.03
CA ASP A 15 -4.81 1.84 0.42
C ASP A 15 -3.70 1.00 1.08
N ILE A 16 -3.65 -0.30 0.77
CA ILE A 16 -2.63 -1.21 1.30
C ILE A 16 -1.23 -0.75 0.90
N THR A 17 -1.00 -0.35 -0.35
CA THR A 17 0.33 0.13 -0.77
C THR A 17 0.74 1.42 -0.08
N GLU A 18 -0.21 2.31 0.21
CA GLU A 18 0.04 3.55 0.95
C GLU A 18 0.41 3.27 2.40
N ASP A 19 -0.30 2.33 3.05
CA ASP A 19 0.03 1.88 4.41
C ASP A 19 1.42 1.25 4.47
N VAL A 20 1.75 0.36 3.53
CA VAL A 20 3.08 -0.28 3.46
C VAL A 20 4.18 0.77 3.21
N LYS A 21 3.96 1.75 2.34
CA LYS A 21 4.90 2.87 2.14
C LYS A 21 5.11 3.68 3.40
N SER A 22 4.03 3.97 4.15
CA SER A 22 4.09 4.67 5.43
C SER A 22 4.90 3.88 6.46
N LEU A 23 4.73 2.56 6.53
CA LEU A 23 5.52 1.68 7.41
C LEU A 23 7.00 1.68 7.03
N ILE A 24 7.33 1.59 5.74
CA ILE A 24 8.72 1.67 5.26
C ILE A 24 9.34 3.02 5.62
N ASP A 25 8.62 4.12 5.36
CA ASP A 25 9.13 5.46 5.63
C ASP A 25 9.34 5.68 7.13
N LYS A 26 8.42 5.22 7.98
CA LYS A 26 8.49 5.45 9.43
C LYS A 26 9.38 4.45 10.17
N ASN A 27 9.90 3.41 9.54
CA ASN A 27 10.61 2.32 10.20
C ASN A 27 11.74 2.82 11.13
N GLY A 28 11.60 2.61 12.43
CA GLY A 28 12.56 3.05 13.45
C GLY A 28 12.73 4.56 13.61
N LYS A 29 11.93 5.39 12.94
CA LYS A 29 11.98 6.86 13.04
C LYS A 29 11.30 7.34 14.33
N PRO A 30 11.70 8.51 14.87
CA PRO A 30 10.96 9.12 15.97
C PRO A 30 9.53 9.45 15.54
N LYS A 31 8.59 9.26 16.46
CA LYS A 31 7.21 9.71 16.30
C LYS A 31 7.15 11.23 16.32
N THR A 32 6.21 11.79 15.57
CA THR A 32 5.90 13.23 15.61
C THR A 32 5.27 13.62 16.94
N GLU A 33 5.32 14.90 17.31
CA GLU A 33 4.60 15.39 18.50
C GLU A 33 3.11 15.08 18.47
N ARG A 34 2.50 15.04 17.27
CA ARG A 34 1.10 14.69 17.09
C ARG A 34 0.87 13.23 17.47
N GLU A 35 1.67 12.31 16.94
CA GLU A 35 1.59 10.88 17.22
C GLU A 35 1.84 10.57 18.71
N LEU A 36 2.76 11.29 19.36
CA LEU A 36 3.03 11.14 20.79
C LEU A 36 1.85 11.56 21.68
N LYS A 37 0.99 12.47 21.19
CA LYS A 37 -0.19 13.00 21.90
C LYS A 37 -1.50 12.29 21.55
N GLU A 38 -1.48 11.30 20.66
CA GLU A 38 -2.68 10.50 20.32
C GLU A 38 -3.20 9.74 21.54
N ASP A 39 -2.28 9.18 22.32
CA ASP A 39 -2.55 8.54 23.61
C ASP A 39 -2.52 9.57 24.74
N ARG A 40 -3.68 10.15 25.07
CA ARG A 40 -3.80 11.19 26.13
C ARG A 40 -3.34 10.77 27.54
N TRP A 41 -3.07 9.49 27.76
CA TRP A 41 -2.61 8.94 29.04
C TRP A 41 -1.09 8.75 29.11
N LYS A 42 -0.37 8.91 27.99
CA LYS A 42 1.10 8.86 27.94
C LYS A 42 1.65 10.26 28.16
N ASP A 43 2.03 10.55 29.39
CA ASP A 43 2.66 11.80 29.79
C ASP A 43 4.20 11.72 29.68
N ASP A 44 4.87 12.80 30.07
CA ASP A 44 6.34 12.87 30.00
C ASP A 44 6.99 11.79 30.89
N GLU A 45 6.42 11.48 32.06
CA GLU A 45 6.91 10.43 32.97
C GLU A 45 6.84 9.05 32.31
N TYR A 46 5.76 8.74 31.60
CA TYR A 46 5.64 7.50 30.83
C TYR A 46 6.78 7.35 29.82
N TYR A 47 7.06 8.40 29.04
CA TYR A 47 8.10 8.35 28.03
C TYR A 47 9.54 8.48 28.57
N GLU A 48 9.72 8.92 29.81
CA GLU A 48 10.99 8.77 30.55
C GLU A 48 11.23 7.31 30.94
N LYS A 49 10.17 6.60 31.34
CA LYS A 49 10.22 5.18 31.69
C LYS A 49 10.36 4.26 30.47
N TYR A 50 9.72 4.62 29.36
CA TYR A 50 9.69 3.86 28.10
C TYR A 50 10.15 4.73 26.92
N PRO A 51 11.44 5.12 26.87
CA PRO A 51 11.96 6.01 25.84
C PRO A 51 11.86 5.42 24.42
N GLU A 52 11.84 4.09 24.28
CA GLU A 52 11.64 3.38 23.01
C GLU A 52 10.26 3.65 22.38
N GLU A 53 9.23 3.94 23.20
CA GLU A 53 7.89 4.26 22.69
C GLU A 53 7.83 5.62 21.99
N LYS A 54 8.88 6.44 22.11
CA LYS A 54 9.05 7.68 21.31
C LYS A 54 9.34 7.39 19.83
N PHE A 55 9.63 6.15 19.47
CA PHE A 55 9.98 5.73 18.12
C PHE A 55 8.91 4.79 17.55
N HIS A 56 8.79 4.81 16.23
CA HIS A 56 8.09 3.75 15.50
C HIS A 56 8.89 2.45 15.61
N TYR A 57 8.19 1.31 15.60
CA TYR A 57 8.86 0.00 15.66
C TYR A 57 9.88 -0.13 14.53
N LYS A 58 11.04 -0.71 14.84
CA LYS A 58 12.11 -0.97 13.87
C LYS A 58 12.09 -2.43 13.45
N TYR A 59 11.51 -2.69 12.28
CA TYR A 59 11.65 -3.96 11.59
C TYR A 59 13.11 -4.18 11.15
N PRO A 60 13.57 -5.45 11.11
CA PRO A 60 14.83 -5.80 10.47
C PRO A 60 14.90 -5.32 9.03
N ASP A 61 16.10 -4.97 8.55
CA ASP A 61 16.28 -4.44 7.19
C ASP A 61 15.81 -5.45 6.13
N GLU A 62 16.04 -6.75 6.34
CA GLU A 62 15.55 -7.81 5.45
C GLU A 62 14.01 -7.83 5.33
N VAL A 63 13.28 -7.50 6.39
CA VAL A 63 11.81 -7.41 6.37
C VAL A 63 11.36 -6.19 5.57
N ILE A 64 12.06 -5.06 5.71
CA ILE A 64 11.78 -3.84 4.93
C ILE A 64 12.06 -4.06 3.43
N GLU A 65 13.09 -4.81 3.07
CA GLU A 65 13.35 -5.17 1.68
C GLU A 65 12.23 -6.02 1.08
N GLU A 66 11.66 -6.96 1.85
CA GLU A 66 10.46 -7.69 1.41
C GLU A 66 9.23 -6.78 1.28
N PHE A 67 9.05 -5.80 2.17
CA PHE A 67 7.97 -4.81 2.03
C PHE A 67 8.13 -3.99 0.75
N LYS A 68 9.35 -3.56 0.40
CA LYS A 68 9.60 -2.84 -0.86
C LYS A 68 9.24 -3.70 -2.08
N LYS A 69 9.69 -4.97 -2.12
CA LYS A 69 9.33 -5.91 -3.20
C LYS A 69 7.82 -6.12 -3.29
N SER A 70 7.14 -6.16 -2.14
CA SER A 70 5.69 -6.35 -2.10
C SER A 70 4.92 -5.24 -2.81
N LEU A 71 5.42 -3.99 -2.81
CA LEU A 71 4.75 -2.86 -3.45
C LEU A 71 4.55 -3.09 -4.95
N ASP A 72 5.55 -3.62 -5.64
CA ASP A 72 5.46 -3.95 -7.07
C ASP A 72 4.50 -5.11 -7.32
N ILE A 73 4.53 -6.13 -6.47
CA ILE A 73 3.66 -7.30 -6.59
C ILE A 73 2.19 -6.90 -6.41
N ILE A 74 1.89 -6.11 -5.38
CA ILE A 74 0.53 -5.64 -5.08
C ILE A 74 0.02 -4.74 -6.21
N LYS A 75 0.85 -3.81 -6.70
CA LYS A 75 0.50 -2.94 -7.83
C LYS A 75 0.23 -3.74 -9.11
N LYS A 76 1.06 -4.75 -9.39
CA LYS A 76 0.84 -5.66 -10.52
C LYS A 76 -0.47 -6.43 -10.36
N ALA A 77 -0.72 -7.00 -9.18
CA ALA A 77 -1.97 -7.70 -8.89
C ALA A 77 -3.19 -6.80 -9.08
N GLN A 78 -3.13 -5.54 -8.63
CA GLN A 78 -4.18 -4.55 -8.81
C GLN A 78 -4.52 -4.32 -10.29
N ILE A 79 -3.50 -4.18 -11.15
CA ILE A 79 -3.69 -4.03 -12.61
C ILE A 79 -4.42 -5.25 -13.18
N TYR A 80 -3.95 -6.47 -12.86
CA TYR A 80 -4.61 -7.70 -13.35
C TYR A 80 -6.06 -7.80 -12.89
N ILE A 81 -6.34 -7.55 -11.61
CA ILE A 81 -7.70 -7.58 -11.06
C ILE A 81 -8.58 -6.55 -11.78
N GLN A 82 -8.11 -5.32 -11.93
CA GLN A 82 -8.87 -4.27 -12.63
C GLN A 82 -9.23 -4.66 -14.06
N ARG A 83 -8.30 -5.26 -14.79
CA ARG A 83 -8.50 -5.64 -16.21
C ARG A 83 -9.44 -6.83 -16.35
N ILE A 84 -9.29 -7.83 -15.49
CA ILE A 84 -10.20 -8.98 -15.48
C ILE A 84 -11.61 -8.55 -15.09
N ASP A 85 -11.76 -7.64 -14.12
CA ASP A 85 -13.04 -7.11 -13.67
C ASP A 85 -13.81 -6.44 -14.82
N TRP A 86 -13.13 -5.61 -15.63
CA TRP A 86 -13.72 -4.96 -16.80
C TRP A 86 -14.07 -5.95 -17.92
N LEU A 87 -13.24 -6.97 -18.16
CA LEU A 87 -13.56 -8.02 -19.12
C LEU A 87 -14.84 -8.78 -18.73
N LEU A 88 -14.95 -9.19 -17.46
CA LEU A 88 -16.10 -9.96 -16.97
C LEU A 88 -17.37 -9.11 -16.86
N SER A 89 -17.23 -7.80 -16.67
CA SER A 89 -18.36 -6.85 -16.65
C SER A 89 -18.85 -6.44 -18.04
N GLY A 90 -18.15 -6.84 -19.10
CA GLY A 90 -18.44 -6.47 -20.49
C GLY A 90 -17.98 -5.05 -20.88
N ASP A 91 -17.18 -4.39 -20.04
CA ASP A 91 -16.59 -3.08 -20.34
C ASP A 91 -15.39 -3.19 -21.28
N ASP A 92 -14.61 -4.27 -21.14
CA ASP A 92 -13.57 -4.66 -22.09
C ASP A 92 -14.05 -5.90 -22.89
N GLY A 93 -13.78 -5.91 -24.20
CA GLY A 93 -13.71 -7.15 -24.98
C GLY A 93 -12.33 -7.80 -24.85
N GLU A 94 -12.17 -9.03 -25.31
CA GLU A 94 -10.90 -9.79 -25.17
C GLU A 94 -9.68 -9.05 -25.76
N GLU A 95 -9.83 -8.45 -26.95
CA GLU A 95 -8.76 -7.67 -27.60
C GLU A 95 -8.41 -6.40 -26.80
N THR A 96 -9.43 -5.69 -26.30
CA THR A 96 -9.27 -4.51 -25.46
C THR A 96 -8.58 -4.87 -24.15
N PHE A 97 -8.97 -5.98 -23.52
CA PHE A 97 -8.36 -6.50 -22.30
C PHE A 97 -6.86 -6.75 -22.50
N LEU A 98 -6.47 -7.48 -23.55
CA LEU A 98 -5.07 -7.79 -23.83
C LEU A 98 -4.24 -6.54 -24.11
N THR A 99 -4.78 -5.61 -24.90
CA THR A 99 -4.10 -4.35 -25.26
C THR A 99 -3.87 -3.48 -24.03
N ARG A 100 -4.92 -3.20 -23.25
CA ARG A 100 -4.83 -2.32 -22.09
C ARG A 100 -4.05 -2.94 -20.93
N LEU A 101 -4.12 -4.26 -20.74
CA LEU A 101 -3.29 -4.96 -19.76
C LEU A 101 -1.81 -4.75 -20.06
N LYS A 102 -1.41 -4.87 -21.33
CA LYS A 102 -0.04 -4.61 -21.74
C LYS A 102 0.37 -3.15 -21.48
N GLU A 103 -0.44 -2.19 -21.91
CA GLU A 103 -0.18 -0.76 -21.71
C GLU A 103 0.00 -0.39 -20.22
N ASP A 104 -0.86 -0.91 -19.34
CA ASP A 104 -0.76 -0.65 -17.90
C ASP A 104 0.49 -1.28 -17.27
N LEU A 105 0.83 -2.51 -17.66
CA LEU A 105 2.03 -3.19 -17.18
C LEU A 105 3.30 -2.49 -17.66
N ASP A 106 3.33 -2.01 -18.89
CA ASP A 106 4.45 -1.24 -19.43
C ASP A 106 4.56 0.14 -18.72
N GLY A 107 3.42 0.76 -18.39
CA GLY A 107 3.36 2.00 -17.60
C GLY A 107 3.82 1.83 -16.14
N MET A 108 3.81 0.62 -15.60
CA MET A 108 4.29 0.32 -14.25
C MET A 108 5.81 0.54 -14.11
N GLY A 109 6.59 0.21 -15.15
CA GLY A 109 8.06 0.28 -15.14
C GLY A 109 8.66 1.68 -15.28
N ASN A 110 7.85 2.70 -15.57
CA ASN A 110 8.29 4.09 -15.78
C ASN A 110 8.10 5.01 -14.55
N ASN A 111 7.72 4.47 -13.40
CA ASN A 111 7.38 5.24 -12.18
C ASN A 111 8.19 4.78 -10.94
N ILE A 112 9.42 4.32 -11.13
CA ILE A 112 10.35 3.95 -10.05
C ILE A 112 11.62 4.79 -10.17
#